data_AF-A0A957R5S0-F1
#
_entry.id   AF-A0A957R5S0-F1
#
_cell.length_a   1.000
_cell.length_b   1.000
_cell.length_c   1.000
_cell.angle_alpha   90.00
_cell.angle_beta   90.00
_cell.angle_gamma   90.00
#
_symmetry.space_group_name_H-M   'P 1'
#
loop_
_entity.id
_entity.type
_entity.pdbx_description
1 polymer ?
#
loop_
_entity_poly.entity_id
_entity_poly.type
_entity_poly.pdbx_seq_one_letter_code
_entity_poly.pdbx_strand_id
1 'polypeptide(L)'
;MRRHYIFFALLWLILLIGTARRPYLPAVSPALESQLIFQEPSNGTTYPTLADFWHGRAQFVVDIATTGLPMGESETIIMANGDWWSYVHASYQSAGVHDQCGDPVPFPGCTVIYRSQDQGQTFALTDPICQFSCQKCPCNAHKDHTPQQQYPRVQYDGEFLWLVYEYLGHAILRRSADGLSWSHPAKVAYSGLWTNNNRCAPWEVIHPHPFSSFLTEYCLAGGPPGIYVEKEQVYIFVGMGQSAGSLGCFVGTRGDAPARYKPCRHNPLLTGAPTYGPLDETGPTTRPYWDFRMLSSAEVYQINEQYYMLYEGIRGPGPNDAGDTQFGLGLARTTAGRIDGPWETYPNNPLLTDLPGNIGLGHADLVIYEGETYLYTSLDGQTRSRLKLIWSK
;
A
#
# COMPACT_ATOMS: atom_id res chain seq x y z
N MET A 1 -65.60 -26.77 39.56
CA MET A 1 -66.31 -27.82 38.76
C MET A 1 -65.34 -28.29 37.68
N ARG A 2 -64.81 -29.52 37.79
CA ARG A 2 -64.98 -30.67 36.84
C ARG A 2 -64.42 -30.37 35.43
N ARG A 3 -63.53 -31.14 34.78
CA ARG A 3 -62.97 -32.52 34.84
C ARG A 3 -61.75 -32.52 33.89
N HIS A 4 -60.52 -32.88 34.28
CA HIS A 4 -59.85 -34.18 34.10
C HIS A 4 -60.40 -35.13 33.03
N TYR A 5 -59.57 -35.45 32.02
CA TYR A 5 -59.45 -36.78 31.42
C TYR A 5 -58.00 -37.07 31.02
N ILE A 6 -57.45 -38.09 31.68
CA ILE A 6 -56.28 -38.90 31.33
C ILE A 6 -56.80 -40.00 30.40
N PHE A 7 -56.07 -40.35 29.34
CA PHE A 7 -56.14 -41.69 28.75
C PHE A 7 -54.77 -42.17 28.25
N PHE A 8 -54.58 -43.48 28.43
CA PHE A 8 -53.35 -44.27 28.40
C PHE A 8 -53.14 -45.00 27.06
N ALA A 9 -51.87 -45.36 26.80
CA ALA A 9 -51.38 -46.48 25.98
C ALA A 9 -51.44 -46.34 24.43
N LEU A 10 -50.51 -46.85 23.62
CA LEU A 10 -49.70 -48.07 23.72
C LEU A 10 -48.45 -47.98 22.80
N LEU A 11 -47.35 -48.63 23.23
CA LEU A 11 -46.16 -48.95 22.45
C LEU A 11 -46.49 -49.60 21.10
N TRP A 12 -45.81 -49.20 20.02
CA TRP A 12 -45.31 -50.14 18.99
C TRP A 12 -43.91 -49.72 18.54
N LEU A 13 -42.98 -50.65 18.77
CA LEU A 13 -41.57 -50.62 18.45
C LEU A 13 -41.41 -51.17 17.02
N ILE A 14 -40.89 -50.37 16.09
CA ILE A 14 -40.33 -50.89 14.83
C ILE A 14 -38.89 -50.40 14.74
N LEU A 15 -37.95 -51.31 15.07
CA LEU A 15 -36.55 -51.20 14.69
C LEU A 15 -36.46 -51.34 13.16
N LEU A 16 -36.21 -50.23 12.48
CA LEU A 16 -35.54 -50.25 11.18
C LEU A 16 -34.08 -49.90 11.42
N ILE A 17 -33.24 -50.93 11.43
CA ILE A 17 -31.79 -50.80 11.30
C ILE A 17 -31.53 -50.35 9.87
N GLY A 18 -31.70 -49.06 9.61
CA GLY A 18 -31.14 -48.40 8.46
C GLY A 18 -29.66 -48.19 8.75
N THR A 19 -28.79 -48.91 8.04
CA THR A 19 -27.37 -48.57 7.98
C THR A 19 -27.24 -47.17 7.41
N ALA A 20 -27.20 -46.17 8.28
CA ALA A 20 -26.86 -44.80 7.91
C ALA A 20 -25.44 -44.84 7.33
N ARG A 21 -25.35 -44.82 5.99
CA ARG A 21 -24.12 -44.44 5.31
C ARG A 21 -23.75 -43.09 5.89
N ARG A 22 -22.66 -43.06 6.68
CA ARG A 22 -22.04 -41.81 7.10
C ARG A 22 -21.91 -40.94 5.84
N PRO A 23 -22.42 -39.70 5.83
CA PRO A 23 -22.09 -38.80 4.76
C PRO A 23 -20.57 -38.75 4.69
N TYR A 24 -20.03 -39.13 3.53
CA TYR A 24 -18.64 -38.91 3.19
C TYR A 24 -18.45 -37.40 3.31
N LEU A 25 -17.88 -36.95 4.42
CA LEU A 25 -17.36 -35.59 4.49
C LEU A 25 -16.33 -35.51 3.36
N PRO A 26 -16.47 -34.58 2.39
CA PRO A 26 -15.41 -34.38 1.42
C PRO A 26 -14.13 -34.15 2.21
N ALA A 27 -13.06 -34.85 1.80
CA ALA A 27 -11.75 -34.62 2.36
C ALA A 27 -11.52 -33.11 2.33
N VAL A 28 -11.20 -32.53 3.50
CA VAL A 28 -10.69 -31.17 3.58
C VAL A 28 -9.53 -31.16 2.61
N SER A 29 -9.69 -30.40 1.52
CA SER A 29 -8.61 -30.15 0.56
C SER A 29 -7.38 -29.78 1.39
N PRO A 30 -6.18 -30.33 1.12
CA PRO A 30 -4.99 -29.93 1.86
C PRO A 30 -5.00 -28.40 1.89
N ALA A 31 -4.94 -27.86 3.10
CA ALA A 31 -4.87 -26.42 3.32
C ALA A 31 -3.86 -25.87 2.32
N LEU A 32 -4.20 -24.80 1.60
CA LEU A 32 -3.23 -24.02 0.84
C LEU A 32 -2.04 -23.79 1.79
N GLU A 33 -1.00 -24.60 1.66
CA GLU A 33 0.28 -24.33 2.32
C GLU A 33 0.69 -22.97 1.80
N SER A 34 0.89 -22.03 2.75
CA SER A 34 1.30 -20.64 2.58
C SER A 34 1.72 -20.31 1.14
N GLN A 35 0.83 -19.66 0.38
CA GLN A 35 1.03 -19.35 -1.04
C GLN A 35 2.03 -18.21 -1.28
N LEU A 36 2.89 -17.85 -0.32
CA LEU A 36 3.87 -16.76 -0.44
C LEU A 36 5.24 -17.19 0.08
N ILE A 37 6.29 -16.74 -0.61
CA ILE A 37 7.68 -16.87 -0.15
C ILE A 37 7.93 -15.73 0.83
N PHE A 38 8.33 -16.05 2.06
CA PHE A 38 8.76 -15.02 3.00
C PHE A 38 10.03 -14.35 2.46
N GLN A 39 9.98 -13.03 2.28
CA GLN A 39 11.12 -12.26 1.85
C GLN A 39 12.08 -12.10 3.03
N GLU A 40 13.04 -13.01 3.17
CA GLU A 40 14.06 -12.87 4.20
C GLU A 40 15.09 -11.82 3.78
N PRO A 41 15.32 -10.78 4.60
CA PRO A 41 16.35 -9.79 4.31
C PRO A 41 17.75 -10.46 4.28
N SER A 42 18.59 -10.03 3.33
CA SER A 42 20.00 -10.44 3.31
C SER A 42 20.69 -10.09 4.63
N ASN A 43 21.56 -10.97 5.09
CA ASN A 43 22.44 -10.73 6.24
C ASN A 43 23.59 -9.74 5.93
N GLY A 44 23.63 -9.17 4.73
CA GLY A 44 24.62 -8.17 4.33
C GLY A 44 25.99 -8.72 3.96
N THR A 45 26.20 -10.05 3.90
CA THR A 45 27.54 -10.60 3.56
C THR A 45 27.72 -10.80 2.06
N THR A 46 26.69 -11.29 1.37
CA THR A 46 26.75 -11.56 -0.08
C THR A 46 26.17 -10.39 -0.88
N TYR A 47 24.99 -9.93 -0.45
CA TYR A 47 24.24 -8.87 -1.11
C TYR A 47 24.03 -7.70 -0.15
N PRO A 48 24.15 -6.44 -0.63
CA PRO A 48 23.95 -5.27 0.21
C PRO A 48 22.49 -5.13 0.65
N THR A 49 22.29 -4.39 1.74
CA THR A 49 20.99 -4.05 2.32
C THR A 49 20.76 -2.54 2.31
N LEU A 50 19.56 -2.06 2.66
CA LEU A 50 19.35 -0.61 2.84
C LEU A 50 20.22 -0.01 3.96
N ALA A 51 20.70 -0.83 4.91
CA ALA A 51 21.68 -0.38 5.89
C ALA A 51 23.04 -0.08 5.23
N ASP A 52 23.45 -0.89 4.26
CA ASP A 52 24.66 -0.64 3.47
C ASP A 52 24.53 0.59 2.59
N PHE A 53 23.35 0.77 1.97
CA PHE A 53 23.03 1.97 1.20
C PHE A 53 23.10 3.22 2.07
N TRP A 54 22.48 3.18 3.26
CA TRP A 54 22.50 4.28 4.23
C TRP A 54 23.92 4.69 4.63
N HIS A 55 24.83 3.72 4.72
CA HIS A 55 26.23 3.96 5.05
C HIS A 55 27.13 4.25 3.83
N GLY A 56 26.55 4.47 2.65
CA GLY A 56 27.28 4.78 1.42
C GLY A 56 28.07 3.60 0.84
N ARG A 57 27.85 2.38 1.33
CA ARG A 57 28.53 1.16 0.88
C ARG A 57 27.82 0.48 -0.30
N ALA A 58 26.58 0.87 -0.58
CA ALA A 58 25.79 0.35 -1.67
C ALA A 58 25.09 1.46 -2.45
N GLN A 59 24.69 1.15 -3.67
CA GLN A 59 23.96 2.04 -4.56
C GLN A 59 22.94 1.26 -5.38
N PHE A 60 21.82 1.90 -5.71
CA PHE A 60 20.88 1.36 -6.69
C PHE A 60 21.40 1.62 -8.10
N VAL A 61 21.41 0.58 -8.93
CA VAL A 61 21.71 0.69 -10.37
C VAL A 61 20.52 0.18 -11.17
N VAL A 62 20.27 0.79 -12.32
CA VAL A 62 19.25 0.28 -13.24
C VAL A 62 19.66 -1.10 -13.70
N ASP A 63 18.77 -2.06 -13.47
CA ASP A 63 18.92 -3.44 -13.90
C ASP A 63 18.04 -3.68 -15.15
N ILE A 64 16.75 -3.33 -15.06
CA ILE A 64 15.81 -3.34 -16.19
C ILE A 64 15.18 -1.96 -16.34
N ALA A 65 15.36 -1.33 -17.50
CA ALA A 65 14.83 0.01 -17.75
C ALA A 65 13.29 0.05 -17.83
N THR A 66 12.68 -0.97 -18.44
CA THR A 66 11.22 -1.06 -18.59
C THR A 66 10.77 -2.48 -18.28
N THR A 67 9.96 -2.61 -17.24
CA THR A 67 9.45 -3.91 -16.77
C THR A 67 8.11 -4.30 -17.39
N GLY A 68 7.48 -3.40 -18.15
CA GLY A 68 6.11 -3.57 -18.65
C GLY A 68 5.02 -3.14 -17.66
N LEU A 69 5.39 -2.86 -16.40
CA LEU A 69 4.49 -2.16 -15.47
C LEU A 69 4.32 -0.71 -15.92
N PRO A 70 3.07 -0.18 -15.90
CA PRO A 70 2.83 1.23 -16.17
C PRO A 70 3.42 2.08 -15.04
N MET A 71 3.65 3.38 -15.29
CA MET A 71 4.09 4.34 -14.25
C MET A 71 3.21 4.32 -12.99
N GLY A 72 1.95 3.88 -13.11
CA GLY A 72 1.00 3.80 -12.01
C GLY A 72 1.55 3.13 -10.76
N GLU A 73 0.97 3.48 -9.63
CA GLU A 73 1.40 3.01 -8.33
C GLU A 73 1.08 1.53 -8.15
N SER A 74 2.05 0.80 -7.59
CA SER A 74 1.98 -0.65 -7.50
C SER A 74 2.49 -1.20 -6.16
N GLU A 75 2.24 -2.47 -5.89
CA GLU A 75 3.03 -3.22 -4.91
C GLU A 75 3.36 -4.59 -5.45
N THR A 76 4.61 -4.99 -5.34
CA THR A 76 5.09 -6.24 -5.94
C THR A 76 5.43 -7.26 -4.86
N ILE A 77 4.77 -8.43 -4.91
CA ILE A 77 5.00 -9.54 -3.98
C ILE A 77 5.40 -10.81 -4.73
N ILE A 78 5.96 -11.77 -4.01
CA ILE A 78 6.40 -13.06 -4.55
C ILE A 78 5.55 -14.18 -3.97
N MET A 79 4.85 -14.87 -4.86
CA MET A 79 4.01 -16.01 -4.54
C MET A 79 4.87 -17.27 -4.36
N ALA A 80 4.38 -18.26 -3.60
CA ALA A 80 5.05 -19.53 -3.32
C ALA A 80 5.27 -20.39 -4.56
N ASN A 81 4.47 -20.19 -5.60
CA ASN A 81 4.69 -20.83 -6.89
C ASN A 81 5.84 -20.18 -7.69
N GLY A 82 6.50 -19.14 -7.14
CA GLY A 82 7.57 -18.40 -7.77
C GLY A 82 7.11 -17.26 -8.68
N ASP A 83 5.80 -17.09 -8.90
CA ASP A 83 5.28 -15.97 -9.68
C ASP A 83 5.41 -14.65 -8.89
N TRP A 84 5.76 -13.59 -9.59
CA TRP A 84 5.80 -12.24 -9.03
C TRP A 84 4.51 -11.52 -9.44
N TRP A 85 3.77 -11.03 -8.45
CA TRP A 85 2.51 -10.34 -8.65
C TRP A 85 2.67 -8.89 -8.27
N SER A 86 2.40 -8.00 -9.22
CA SER A 86 2.34 -6.56 -8.99
C SER A 86 0.88 -6.12 -8.98
N TYR A 87 0.41 -5.64 -7.83
CA TYR A 87 -0.92 -5.06 -7.67
C TYR A 87 -0.84 -3.62 -8.14
N VAL A 88 -1.54 -3.27 -9.21
CA VAL A 88 -1.44 -1.96 -9.87
C VAL A 88 -2.84 -1.36 -9.97
N HIS A 89 -2.99 -0.06 -9.77
CA HIS A 89 -4.27 0.58 -10.12
C HIS A 89 -4.34 0.79 -11.64
N ALA A 90 -5.47 0.47 -12.26
CA ALA A 90 -5.68 0.66 -13.70
C ALA A 90 -7.16 0.85 -14.04
N SER A 91 -7.44 1.56 -15.14
CA SER A 91 -8.78 1.88 -15.61
C SER A 91 -9.02 1.36 -17.02
N TYR A 92 -10.24 1.54 -17.52
CA TYR A 92 -10.58 1.24 -18.91
C TYR A 92 -9.72 2.06 -19.89
N GLN A 93 -9.48 3.34 -19.60
CA GLN A 93 -8.66 4.21 -20.44
C GLN A 93 -7.17 3.79 -20.46
N SER A 94 -6.63 3.31 -19.34
CA SER A 94 -5.20 2.99 -19.23
C SER A 94 -4.86 1.58 -19.70
N ALA A 95 -5.73 0.59 -19.45
CA ALA A 95 -5.43 -0.81 -19.72
C ALA A 95 -6.65 -1.66 -20.10
N GLY A 96 -7.78 -1.03 -20.49
CA GLY A 96 -8.99 -1.76 -20.88
C GLY A 96 -9.66 -2.50 -19.72
N VAL A 97 -9.50 -2.01 -18.49
CA VAL A 97 -10.02 -2.67 -17.28
C VAL A 97 -11.54 -2.57 -17.17
N HIS A 98 -12.16 -3.70 -16.85
CA HIS A 98 -13.58 -3.84 -16.51
C HIS A 98 -13.77 -4.26 -15.05
N ASP A 99 -14.94 -3.96 -14.49
CA ASP A 99 -15.34 -4.57 -13.21
C ASP A 99 -15.81 -6.02 -13.41
N GLN A 100 -16.10 -6.72 -12.31
CA GLN A 100 -16.51 -8.13 -12.37
C GLN A 100 -17.89 -8.35 -13.02
N CYS A 101 -18.64 -7.28 -13.28
CA CYS A 101 -19.91 -7.32 -14.00
C CYS A 101 -19.75 -6.96 -15.48
N GLY A 102 -18.54 -6.63 -15.93
CA GLY A 102 -18.20 -6.29 -17.31
C GLY A 102 -18.32 -4.80 -17.64
N ASP A 103 -18.67 -3.95 -16.68
CA ASP A 103 -18.78 -2.51 -16.92
C ASP A 103 -17.38 -1.87 -16.96
N PRO A 104 -17.13 -0.93 -17.89
CA PRO A 104 -15.82 -0.27 -18.01
C PRO A 104 -15.55 0.61 -16.77
N VAL A 105 -14.35 0.47 -16.19
CA VAL A 105 -13.99 1.19 -14.97
C VAL A 105 -13.40 2.55 -15.30
N PRO A 106 -13.93 3.66 -14.76
CA PRO A 106 -13.41 5.00 -15.06
C PRO A 106 -12.06 5.25 -14.35
N PHE A 107 -11.21 6.09 -14.95
CA PHE A 107 -10.00 6.62 -14.30
C PHE A 107 -10.36 7.32 -12.97
N PRO A 108 -9.60 7.13 -11.87
CA PRO A 108 -8.28 6.48 -11.80
C PRO A 108 -8.29 4.95 -11.63
N GLY A 109 -9.44 4.28 -11.74
CA GLY A 109 -9.46 2.82 -11.92
C GLY A 109 -9.56 1.98 -10.66
N CYS A 110 -9.29 0.69 -10.79
CA CYS A 110 -9.29 -0.30 -9.71
C CYS A 110 -7.97 -1.06 -9.67
N THR A 111 -7.72 -1.78 -8.57
CA THR A 111 -6.57 -2.67 -8.46
C THR A 111 -6.72 -3.88 -9.39
N VAL A 112 -5.71 -4.12 -10.20
CA VAL A 112 -5.51 -5.30 -11.06
C VAL A 112 -4.18 -5.98 -10.71
N ILE A 113 -3.93 -7.18 -11.24
CA ILE A 113 -2.66 -7.88 -11.03
C ILE A 113 -1.93 -8.02 -12.36
N TYR A 114 -0.72 -7.47 -12.42
CA TYR A 114 0.28 -7.79 -13.42
C TYR A 114 1.12 -8.95 -12.91
N ARG A 115 1.43 -9.92 -13.77
CA ARG A 115 2.20 -11.12 -13.40
C ARG A 115 3.53 -11.17 -14.14
N SER A 116 4.54 -11.66 -13.44
CA SER A 116 5.85 -11.98 -13.99
C SER A 116 6.23 -13.40 -13.60
N GLN A 117 6.78 -14.14 -14.57
CA GLN A 117 7.29 -15.51 -14.41
C GLN A 117 8.81 -15.60 -14.65
N ASP A 118 9.45 -14.45 -14.83
CA ASP A 118 10.87 -14.28 -15.13
C ASP A 118 11.59 -13.50 -14.01
N GLN A 119 11.15 -13.75 -12.78
CA GLN A 119 11.70 -13.14 -11.55
C GLN A 119 11.55 -11.61 -11.54
N GLY A 120 10.40 -11.11 -11.98
CA GLY A 120 10.08 -9.68 -11.98
C GLY A 120 10.82 -8.86 -13.02
N GLN A 121 11.34 -9.47 -14.09
CA GLN A 121 11.97 -8.74 -15.19
C GLN A 121 10.93 -8.14 -16.12
N THR A 122 9.92 -8.93 -16.48
CA THR A 122 8.81 -8.50 -17.32
C THR A 122 7.46 -8.86 -16.70
N PHE A 123 6.54 -7.90 -16.72
CA PHE A 123 5.20 -8.00 -16.17
C PHE A 123 4.17 -7.82 -17.27
N ALA A 124 3.11 -8.62 -17.23
CA ALA A 124 1.98 -8.53 -18.14
C ALA A 124 0.64 -8.57 -17.39
N LEU A 125 -0.29 -7.71 -17.83
CA LEU A 125 -1.69 -7.80 -17.44
C LEU A 125 -2.37 -8.85 -18.31
N THR A 126 -2.66 -10.00 -17.73
CA THR A 126 -3.30 -11.13 -18.44
C THR A 126 -4.82 -11.05 -18.37
N ASP A 127 -5.35 -10.58 -17.24
CA ASP A 127 -6.79 -10.45 -16.98
C ASP A 127 -7.12 -9.00 -16.58
N PRO A 128 -7.64 -8.15 -17.50
CA PRO A 128 -7.94 -6.75 -17.21
C PRO A 128 -9.28 -6.61 -16.46
N ILE A 129 -9.37 -7.24 -15.28
CA ILE A 129 -10.56 -7.24 -14.42
C ILE A 129 -10.18 -6.78 -13.03
N CYS A 130 -11.01 -5.94 -12.41
CA CYS A 130 -10.81 -5.51 -11.01
C CYS A 130 -10.68 -6.70 -10.05
N GLN A 131 -9.71 -6.62 -9.14
CA GLN A 131 -9.49 -7.63 -8.13
C GLN A 131 -10.65 -7.76 -7.13
N PHE A 132 -11.26 -6.63 -6.75
CA PHE A 132 -12.29 -6.67 -5.71
C PHE A 132 -13.65 -7.04 -6.29
N SER A 133 -14.25 -8.06 -5.69
CA SER A 133 -15.58 -8.52 -6.07
C SER A 133 -16.67 -7.54 -5.73
N CYS A 134 -17.64 -7.46 -6.65
CA CYS A 134 -18.88 -6.74 -6.43
C CYS A 134 -19.85 -7.60 -5.63
N GLN A 135 -20.57 -7.00 -4.69
CA GLN A 135 -21.58 -7.71 -3.90
C GLN A 135 -22.74 -8.21 -4.77
N LYS A 136 -23.08 -7.45 -5.82
CA LYS A 136 -24.15 -7.75 -6.77
C LYS A 136 -23.88 -6.99 -8.07
N CYS A 137 -24.29 -7.56 -9.20
CA CYS A 137 -24.30 -6.84 -10.48
C CYS A 137 -25.60 -6.03 -10.70
N PRO A 138 -25.52 -4.80 -11.23
CA PRO A 138 -24.29 -4.04 -11.51
C PRO A 138 -23.59 -3.58 -10.22
N CYS A 139 -22.27 -3.41 -10.29
CA CYS A 139 -21.45 -3.03 -9.15
C CYS A 139 -21.89 -1.67 -8.57
N ASN A 140 -21.85 -1.54 -7.25
CA ASN A 140 -22.08 -0.27 -6.58
C ASN A 140 -20.75 0.41 -6.29
N ALA A 141 -20.41 1.46 -7.05
CA ALA A 141 -19.13 2.17 -6.91
C ALA A 141 -18.82 2.64 -5.48
N HIS A 142 -19.82 2.98 -4.67
CA HIS A 142 -19.63 3.43 -3.29
C HIS A 142 -19.45 2.31 -2.27
N LYS A 143 -20.00 1.12 -2.52
CA LYS A 143 -19.92 -0.03 -1.60
C LYS A 143 -18.85 -1.03 -2.00
N ASP A 144 -18.68 -1.22 -3.29
CA ASP A 144 -17.73 -2.15 -3.87
C ASP A 144 -16.38 -1.47 -4.18
N HIS A 145 -16.35 -0.13 -4.17
CA HIS A 145 -15.19 0.72 -4.44
C HIS A 145 -14.62 0.47 -5.85
N THR A 146 -15.44 0.23 -6.86
CA THR A 146 -14.96 -0.10 -8.21
C THR A 146 -14.11 0.99 -8.89
N PRO A 147 -14.30 2.30 -8.65
CA PRO A 147 -13.34 3.31 -9.09
C PRO A 147 -12.41 3.74 -7.95
N GLN A 148 -11.32 4.42 -8.33
CA GLN A 148 -10.39 5.08 -7.43
C GLN A 148 -9.81 4.17 -6.35
N GLN A 149 -9.28 3.02 -6.73
CA GLN A 149 -8.47 2.18 -5.84
C GLN A 149 -6.97 2.49 -6.05
N GLN A 150 -6.53 3.68 -5.64
CA GLN A 150 -5.19 4.19 -5.93
C GLN A 150 -4.16 3.71 -4.90
N TYR A 151 -2.87 3.73 -5.27
CA TYR A 151 -1.76 3.40 -4.37
C TYR A 151 -1.95 2.08 -3.59
N PRO A 152 -2.25 0.95 -4.26
CA PRO A 152 -2.36 -0.33 -3.57
C PRO A 152 -1.02 -0.69 -2.93
N ARG A 153 -1.05 -1.07 -1.66
CA ARG A 153 0.09 -1.58 -0.89
C ARG A 153 -0.30 -2.89 -0.23
N VAL A 154 0.54 -3.90 -0.40
CA VAL A 154 0.27 -5.28 -0.04
C VAL A 154 1.38 -5.84 0.83
N GLN A 155 1.02 -6.52 1.91
CA GLN A 155 1.99 -7.21 2.76
C GLN A 155 1.45 -8.52 3.28
N TYR A 156 2.35 -9.49 3.42
CA TYR A 156 2.05 -10.79 3.99
C TYR A 156 2.50 -10.86 5.46
N ASP A 157 1.63 -11.35 6.33
CA ASP A 157 1.93 -11.50 7.77
C ASP A 157 2.31 -12.93 8.18
N GLY A 158 2.43 -13.86 7.22
CA GLY A 158 2.65 -15.29 7.46
C GLY A 158 1.37 -16.15 7.42
N GLU A 159 0.20 -15.52 7.34
CA GLU A 159 -1.11 -16.20 7.28
C GLU A 159 -2.06 -15.54 6.27
N PHE A 160 -2.12 -14.21 6.27
CA PHE A 160 -2.96 -13.40 5.40
C PHE A 160 -2.15 -12.32 4.68
N LEU A 161 -2.55 -12.05 3.44
CA LEU A 161 -2.23 -10.82 2.75
C LEU A 161 -3.12 -9.69 3.24
N TRP A 162 -2.51 -8.55 3.50
CA TRP A 162 -3.17 -7.30 3.84
C TRP A 162 -2.95 -6.33 2.70
N LEU A 163 -4.01 -5.68 2.24
CA LEU A 163 -3.95 -4.66 1.21
C LEU A 163 -4.54 -3.36 1.75
N VAL A 164 -3.78 -2.29 1.69
CA VAL A 164 -4.29 -0.92 1.89
C VAL A 164 -4.28 -0.16 0.57
N TYR A 165 -5.29 0.67 0.35
CA TYR A 165 -5.37 1.53 -0.84
C TYR A 165 -6.09 2.82 -0.49
N GLU A 166 -5.88 3.85 -1.30
CA GLU A 166 -6.63 5.09 -1.20
C GLU A 166 -7.98 4.97 -1.92
N TYR A 167 -9.04 5.41 -1.25
CA TYR A 167 -10.34 5.66 -1.86
C TYR A 167 -10.92 6.99 -1.37
N LEU A 168 -11.06 7.97 -2.27
CA LEU A 168 -11.55 9.32 -1.96
C LEU A 168 -10.77 9.98 -0.79
N GLY A 169 -9.44 9.85 -0.79
CA GLY A 169 -8.56 10.34 0.28
C GLY A 169 -8.52 9.50 1.56
N HIS A 170 -9.36 8.48 1.70
CA HIS A 170 -9.37 7.58 2.86
C HIS A 170 -8.45 6.37 2.65
N ALA A 171 -7.82 5.90 3.72
CA ALA A 171 -7.12 4.61 3.72
C ALA A 171 -8.14 3.48 3.96
N ILE A 172 -8.22 2.55 3.01
CA ILE A 172 -9.12 1.40 3.06
C ILE A 172 -8.29 0.13 3.15
N LEU A 173 -8.61 -0.72 4.13
CA LEU A 173 -7.94 -1.99 4.38
C LEU A 173 -8.78 -3.16 3.88
N ARG A 174 -8.13 -4.16 3.30
CA ARG A 174 -8.68 -5.47 2.95
C ARG A 174 -7.70 -6.58 3.33
N ARG A 175 -8.23 -7.79 3.48
CA ARG A 175 -7.45 -9.00 3.76
C ARG A 175 -7.78 -10.10 2.78
N SER A 176 -6.82 -10.96 2.50
CA SER A 176 -6.97 -12.11 1.63
C SER A 176 -6.09 -13.27 2.10
N ALA A 177 -6.53 -14.51 1.88
CA ALA A 177 -5.71 -15.70 2.13
C ALA A 177 -4.94 -16.17 0.89
N ASP A 178 -5.34 -15.72 -0.30
CA ASP A 178 -4.84 -16.19 -1.61
C ASP A 178 -4.35 -15.03 -2.52
N GLY A 179 -4.57 -13.78 -2.12
CA GLY A 179 -4.26 -12.58 -2.89
C GLY A 179 -5.24 -12.27 -4.01
N LEU A 180 -6.28 -13.08 -4.17
CA LEU A 180 -7.28 -12.97 -5.24
C LEU A 180 -8.66 -12.64 -4.66
N SER A 181 -9.03 -13.34 -3.58
CA SER A 181 -10.29 -13.19 -2.88
C SER A 181 -10.11 -12.24 -1.70
N TRP A 182 -10.58 -11.00 -1.85
CA TRP A 182 -10.41 -9.95 -0.84
C TRP A 182 -11.66 -9.72 0.01
N SER A 183 -11.46 -9.44 1.30
CA SER A 183 -12.53 -9.04 2.21
C SER A 183 -13.24 -7.76 1.74
N HIS A 184 -14.43 -7.49 2.28
CA HIS A 184 -15.09 -6.18 2.13
C HIS A 184 -14.19 -5.02 2.57
N PRO A 185 -14.36 -3.82 1.97
CA PRO A 185 -13.54 -2.66 2.31
C PRO A 185 -13.77 -2.25 3.76
N ALA A 186 -12.69 -2.01 4.49
CA ALA A 186 -12.75 -1.53 5.87
C ALA A 186 -11.96 -0.22 6.00
N LYS A 187 -12.67 0.89 6.25
CA LYS A 187 -12.06 2.21 6.42
C LYS A 187 -11.25 2.27 7.71
N VAL A 188 -10.00 2.74 7.62
CA VAL A 188 -9.18 3.09 8.78
C VAL A 188 -9.76 4.36 9.42
N ALA A 189 -10.07 4.30 10.71
CA ALA A 189 -10.68 5.44 11.40
C ALA A 189 -9.79 6.68 11.35
N TYR A 190 -10.43 7.85 11.30
CA TYR A 190 -9.77 9.16 11.24
C TYR A 190 -8.90 9.39 10.01
N SER A 191 -8.78 8.42 9.10
CA SER A 191 -8.15 8.66 7.81
C SER A 191 -9.09 9.46 6.89
N GLY A 192 -8.55 10.32 6.03
CA GLY A 192 -9.29 11.08 5.04
C GLY A 192 -8.87 12.52 4.85
N LEU A 193 -9.70 13.22 4.08
CA LEU A 193 -9.75 14.66 3.94
C LEU A 193 -11.05 15.16 4.56
N TRP A 194 -11.01 16.25 5.33
CA TRP A 194 -12.24 16.87 5.85
C TRP A 194 -12.11 18.39 5.96
N THR A 195 -13.16 19.09 5.52
CA THR A 195 -13.51 20.42 6.00
C THR A 195 -14.14 20.28 7.38
N ASN A 196 -13.98 21.24 8.30
CA ASN A 196 -14.93 21.63 9.37
C ASN A 196 -14.18 22.28 10.54
N ASN A 197 -14.91 23.05 11.37
CA ASN A 197 -14.54 23.62 12.67
C ASN A 197 -14.02 22.62 13.74
N ASN A 198 -13.72 21.36 13.38
CA ASN A 198 -13.05 20.42 14.27
C ASN A 198 -11.58 20.81 14.39
N ARG A 199 -11.00 20.64 15.59
CA ARG A 199 -9.56 20.86 15.76
C ARG A 199 -8.81 19.80 14.96
N CYS A 200 -8.22 20.18 13.83
CA CYS A 200 -7.13 19.42 13.24
C CYS A 200 -6.07 19.21 14.32
N ALA A 201 -5.45 18.04 14.36
CA ALA A 201 -4.14 17.98 14.99
C ALA A 201 -3.20 18.91 14.21
N PRO A 202 -2.19 19.53 14.86
CA PRO A 202 -1.31 20.48 14.19
C PRO A 202 -0.66 19.95 12.90
N TRP A 203 -0.35 18.65 12.85
CA TRP A 203 0.26 17.98 11.70
C TRP A 203 -0.74 17.56 10.61
N GLU A 204 -2.04 17.71 10.82
CA GLU A 204 -3.07 17.39 9.81
C GLU A 204 -3.45 18.62 8.98
N VAL A 205 -2.99 19.82 9.36
CA VAL A 205 -3.41 21.08 8.72
C VAL A 205 -2.89 21.17 7.29
N ILE A 206 -3.77 21.49 6.35
CA ILE A 206 -3.39 21.90 5.00
C ILE A 206 -3.14 23.42 5.00
N HIS A 207 -1.94 23.81 4.62
CA HIS A 207 -1.51 25.19 4.48
C HIS A 207 -1.51 25.63 3.00
N PRO A 208 -1.51 26.95 2.73
CA PRO A 208 -1.44 27.46 1.37
C PRO A 208 -0.18 27.00 0.63
N HIS A 209 -0.37 26.60 -0.63
CA HIS A 209 0.72 26.27 -1.56
C HIS A 209 0.87 27.39 -2.60
N PRO A 210 2.11 27.85 -2.95
CA PRO A 210 2.30 28.99 -3.87
C PRO A 210 1.66 28.83 -5.25
N PHE A 211 1.52 27.59 -5.72
CA PHE A 211 1.03 27.25 -7.06
C PHE A 211 -0.23 26.38 -7.06
N SER A 212 -0.90 26.21 -5.91
CA SER A 212 -2.20 25.51 -5.86
C SER A 212 -3.28 26.46 -5.39
N SER A 213 -4.38 26.51 -6.14
CA SER A 213 -5.56 27.34 -5.82
C SER A 213 -6.56 26.63 -4.91
N PHE A 214 -6.31 25.38 -4.52
CA PHE A 214 -7.24 24.59 -3.73
C PHE A 214 -7.10 24.85 -2.22
N LEU A 215 -8.19 25.40 -1.68
CA LEU A 215 -8.77 25.20 -0.35
C LEU A 215 -7.87 25.37 0.89
N THR A 216 -8.05 26.53 1.52
CA THR A 216 -7.38 27.01 2.74
C THR A 216 -7.95 26.47 4.07
N GLU A 217 -8.80 25.44 4.08
CA GLU A 217 -9.57 25.04 5.29
C GLU A 217 -9.81 23.51 5.46
N TYR A 218 -8.79 22.69 5.25
CA TYR A 218 -8.91 21.23 5.33
C TYR A 218 -7.87 20.64 6.28
N CYS A 219 -8.27 19.58 6.98
CA CYS A 219 -7.31 18.66 7.58
C CYS A 219 -7.16 17.43 6.65
N LEU A 220 -5.94 16.88 6.60
CA LEU A 220 -5.59 15.66 5.89
C LEU A 220 -4.87 14.70 6.83
N ALA A 221 -5.35 13.47 6.88
CA ALA A 221 -4.62 12.30 7.36
C ALA A 221 -4.98 11.13 6.45
N GLY A 222 -4.47 11.07 5.24
CA GLY A 222 -5.06 10.28 4.16
C GLY A 222 -4.06 9.63 3.23
N GLY A 223 -4.59 9.16 2.10
CA GLY A 223 -3.76 8.60 1.03
C GLY A 223 -2.82 9.64 0.42
N PRO A 224 -1.73 9.20 -0.23
CA PRO A 224 -1.38 7.80 -0.48
C PRO A 224 -0.94 6.98 0.75
N PRO A 225 -1.47 5.74 0.95
CA PRO A 225 -1.16 4.94 2.12
C PRO A 225 0.09 4.06 1.98
N GLY A 226 0.60 3.60 3.12
CA GLY A 226 1.55 2.49 3.26
C GLY A 226 1.04 1.47 4.29
N ILE A 227 1.59 0.26 4.31
CA ILE A 227 1.27 -0.75 5.34
C ILE A 227 2.54 -1.43 5.86
N TYR A 228 2.56 -1.69 7.18
CA TYR A 228 3.50 -2.62 7.79
C TYR A 228 2.80 -3.52 8.80
N VAL A 229 2.99 -4.84 8.72
CA VAL A 229 2.41 -5.84 9.61
C VAL A 229 3.54 -6.64 10.23
N GLU A 230 3.62 -6.60 11.56
CA GLU A 230 4.57 -7.39 12.33
C GLU A 230 3.90 -7.95 13.57
N LYS A 231 4.04 -9.27 13.76
CA LYS A 231 3.48 -9.99 14.90
C LYS A 231 1.98 -9.71 15.00
N GLU A 232 1.54 -9.02 16.05
CA GLU A 232 0.14 -8.68 16.26
C GLU A 232 -0.22 -7.27 15.79
N GLN A 233 0.74 -6.45 15.38
CA GLN A 233 0.53 -5.04 15.07
C GLN A 233 0.39 -4.80 13.56
N VAL A 234 -0.56 -3.94 13.22
CA VAL A 234 -0.79 -3.46 11.86
C VAL A 234 -0.64 -1.95 11.87
N TYR A 235 0.30 -1.45 11.09
CA TYR A 235 0.59 -0.03 10.88
C TYR A 235 0.08 0.39 9.50
N ILE A 236 -0.69 1.47 9.47
CA ILE A 236 -1.14 2.11 8.23
C ILE A 236 -0.51 3.49 8.18
N PHE A 237 0.41 3.69 7.25
CA PHE A 237 1.05 4.97 7.01
C PHE A 237 0.18 5.83 6.10
N VAL A 238 0.18 7.14 6.36
CA VAL A 238 -0.65 8.11 5.64
C VAL A 238 0.09 9.44 5.53
N GLY A 239 -0.23 10.22 4.50
CA GLY A 239 0.13 11.62 4.44
C GLY A 239 -0.72 12.43 5.43
N MET A 240 -0.10 13.39 6.12
CA MET A 240 -0.72 14.25 7.11
C MET A 240 -0.44 15.72 6.80
N GLY A 241 -1.50 16.52 6.67
CA GLY A 241 -1.38 17.93 6.29
C GLY A 241 -0.73 18.12 4.91
N GLN A 242 -0.59 19.39 4.49
CA GLN A 242 0.14 19.75 3.28
C GLN A 242 0.79 21.14 3.43
N SER A 243 1.95 21.34 2.81
CA SER A 243 2.62 22.64 2.65
C SER A 243 2.99 23.39 3.96
N ALA A 244 3.59 22.79 4.99
CA ALA A 244 4.42 21.58 4.92
C ALA A 244 3.65 20.28 5.18
N GLY A 245 3.92 19.27 4.36
CA GLY A 245 3.38 17.92 4.54
C GLY A 245 4.14 17.15 5.61
N SER A 246 3.49 16.13 6.15
CA SER A 246 4.07 15.15 7.07
C SER A 246 3.66 13.74 6.70
N LEU A 247 4.43 12.76 7.16
CA LEU A 247 4.06 11.34 7.12
C LEU A 247 3.81 10.88 8.55
N GLY A 248 2.70 10.18 8.76
CA GLY A 248 2.41 9.58 10.06
C GLY A 248 1.78 8.20 9.89
N CYS A 249 1.28 7.64 10.99
CA CYS A 249 0.57 6.37 10.93
C CYS A 249 -0.62 6.26 11.89
N PHE A 250 -1.44 5.27 11.59
CA PHE A 250 -2.40 4.65 12.50
C PHE A 250 -1.93 3.24 12.83
N VAL A 251 -2.15 2.79 14.06
CA VAL A 251 -1.79 1.45 14.55
C VAL A 251 -2.99 0.76 15.19
N GLY A 252 -3.12 -0.52 14.93
CA GLY A 252 -4.06 -1.41 15.62
C GLY A 252 -3.50 -2.83 15.67
N THR A 253 -4.30 -3.77 16.15
CA THR A 253 -3.93 -5.19 16.12
C THR A 253 -4.54 -5.93 14.93
N ARG A 254 -3.98 -7.08 14.55
CA ARG A 254 -4.51 -7.95 13.47
C ARG A 254 -5.98 -8.36 13.69
N GLY A 255 -6.41 -8.43 14.96
CA GLY A 255 -7.78 -8.76 15.35
C GLY A 255 -8.74 -7.56 15.42
N ASP A 256 -8.22 -6.34 15.41
CA ASP A 256 -9.05 -5.14 15.52
C ASP A 256 -9.78 -4.81 14.21
N ALA A 257 -10.97 -4.23 14.34
CA ALA A 257 -11.59 -3.54 13.22
C ALA A 257 -10.77 -2.28 12.87
N PRO A 258 -10.49 -1.96 11.60
CA PRO A 258 -9.77 -0.75 11.20
C PRO A 258 -10.37 0.56 11.73
N ALA A 259 -11.67 0.57 12.02
CA ALA A 259 -12.36 1.68 12.67
C ALA A 259 -11.91 1.93 14.14
N ARG A 260 -11.12 1.03 14.73
CA ARG A 260 -10.60 1.14 16.11
C ARG A 260 -9.12 1.52 16.15
N TYR A 261 -8.44 1.54 15.01
CA TYR A 261 -7.03 1.90 14.94
C TYR A 261 -6.84 3.32 15.49
N LYS A 262 -5.69 3.55 16.12
CA LYS A 262 -5.36 4.79 16.81
C LYS A 262 -4.18 5.47 16.12
N PRO A 263 -4.10 6.81 16.16
CA PRO A 263 -2.87 7.49 15.75
C PRO A 263 -1.66 6.89 16.45
N CYS A 264 -0.57 6.71 15.72
CA CYS A 264 0.70 6.30 16.28
C CYS A 264 1.17 7.28 17.36
N ARG A 265 1.93 6.76 18.34
CA ARG A 265 2.41 7.55 19.48
C ARG A 265 3.25 8.76 19.04
N HIS A 266 4.02 8.60 17.96
CA HIS A 266 4.91 9.63 17.45
C HIS A 266 4.42 10.15 16.09
N ASN A 267 3.24 10.76 16.06
CA ASN A 267 2.81 11.51 14.87
C ASN A 267 3.19 13.00 15.01
N PRO A 268 3.67 13.63 13.92
CA PRO A 268 4.10 13.00 12.66
C PRO A 268 5.40 12.19 12.85
N LEU A 269 5.60 11.16 12.02
CA LEU A 269 6.84 10.37 11.99
C LEU A 269 7.95 11.12 11.26
N LEU A 270 7.59 11.78 10.16
CA LEU A 270 8.46 12.64 9.35
C LEU A 270 7.71 13.92 9.00
N THR A 271 8.45 15.01 8.84
CA THR A 271 7.92 16.29 8.36
C THR A 271 8.82 16.77 7.23
N GLY A 272 8.18 17.21 6.14
CA GLY A 272 8.89 17.71 4.97
C GLY A 272 9.54 19.06 5.20
N ALA A 273 10.12 19.60 4.12
CA ALA A 273 10.63 20.95 4.12
C ALA A 273 9.56 21.97 4.61
N PRO A 274 9.94 23.01 5.36
CA PRO A 274 8.99 23.97 5.91
C PRO A 274 8.50 25.00 4.89
N THR A 275 9.16 25.10 3.73
CA THR A 275 8.83 26.05 2.67
C THR A 275 8.99 25.41 1.30
N TYR A 276 8.33 25.98 0.29
CA TYR A 276 8.47 25.55 -1.10
C TYR A 276 9.88 25.79 -1.67
N GLY A 277 10.69 26.63 -1.02
CA GLY A 277 11.96 27.12 -1.55
C GLY A 277 11.79 28.18 -2.65
N PRO A 278 12.82 28.42 -3.48
CA PRO A 278 12.76 29.42 -4.54
C PRO A 278 11.67 29.10 -5.59
N LEU A 279 10.85 30.10 -5.92
CA LEU A 279 9.66 29.94 -6.76
C LEU A 279 9.97 29.71 -8.25
N ASP A 280 11.07 30.29 -8.72
CA ASP A 280 11.45 30.33 -10.14
C ASP A 280 12.58 29.35 -10.48
N GLU A 281 13.03 28.54 -9.51
CA GLU A 281 14.14 27.60 -9.69
C GLU A 281 13.64 26.17 -9.94
N THR A 282 14.41 25.46 -10.78
CA THR A 282 14.28 24.04 -11.09
C THR A 282 15.65 23.37 -10.94
N GLY A 283 15.71 22.05 -10.74
CA GLY A 283 16.98 21.32 -10.64
C GLY A 283 17.53 21.18 -9.21
N PRO A 284 18.86 20.94 -9.08
CA PRO A 284 19.53 20.62 -7.81
C PRO A 284 19.28 21.61 -6.67
N THR A 285 19.08 22.88 -6.98
CA THR A 285 18.84 23.96 -6.00
C THR A 285 17.52 23.79 -5.24
N THR A 286 16.59 23.00 -5.80
CA THR A 286 15.29 22.71 -5.20
C THR A 286 15.28 21.45 -4.34
N ARG A 287 16.38 20.67 -4.33
CA ARG A 287 16.52 19.42 -3.57
C ARG A 287 16.17 19.57 -2.08
N PRO A 288 16.57 20.64 -1.36
CA PRO A 288 16.21 20.78 0.06
C PRO A 288 14.71 20.93 0.34
N TYR A 289 13.90 21.14 -0.69
CA TYR A 289 12.46 21.42 -0.61
C TYR A 289 11.61 20.33 -1.29
N TRP A 290 12.24 19.21 -1.66
CA TRP A 290 11.68 18.18 -2.52
C TRP A 290 10.41 17.49 -1.96
N ASP A 291 10.24 17.54 -0.64
CA ASP A 291 9.13 16.93 0.10
C ASP A 291 8.26 17.98 0.81
N PHE A 292 8.31 19.25 0.38
CA PHE A 292 7.56 20.35 1.00
C PHE A 292 6.06 20.08 1.09
N ARG A 293 5.40 19.74 -0.03
CA ARG A 293 3.94 19.69 -0.08
C ARG A 293 3.40 18.47 0.63
N MET A 294 3.98 17.28 0.44
CA MET A 294 3.43 16.03 0.96
C MET A 294 4.50 14.94 1.11
N LEU A 295 4.35 14.12 2.15
CA LEU A 295 5.10 12.86 2.33
C LEU A 295 4.09 11.72 2.46
N SER A 296 4.28 10.60 1.74
CA SER A 296 3.30 9.50 1.70
C SER A 296 3.87 8.18 1.17
N SER A 297 3.00 7.20 0.85
CA SER A 297 3.35 5.96 0.14
C SER A 297 4.47 5.12 0.79
N ALA A 298 4.47 5.02 2.12
CA ALA A 298 5.54 4.34 2.86
C ALA A 298 5.68 2.86 2.49
N GLU A 299 6.90 2.43 2.20
CA GLU A 299 7.33 1.04 2.05
C GLU A 299 8.36 0.72 3.13
N VAL A 300 8.10 -0.26 4.00
CA VAL A 300 8.84 -0.45 5.25
C VAL A 300 9.43 -1.84 5.34
N TYR A 301 10.74 -1.90 5.58
CA TYR A 301 11.49 -3.14 5.79
C TYR A 301 12.27 -3.10 7.09
N GLN A 302 12.29 -4.23 7.80
CA GLN A 302 13.15 -4.41 8.97
C GLN A 302 14.50 -4.98 8.53
N ILE A 303 15.59 -4.34 8.96
CA ILE A 303 16.96 -4.82 8.79
C ILE A 303 17.63 -4.76 10.16
N ASN A 304 17.95 -5.93 10.71
CA ASN A 304 18.40 -6.08 12.09
C ASN A 304 17.40 -5.44 13.09
N GLU A 305 17.86 -4.53 13.94
CA GLU A 305 17.05 -3.84 14.95
C GLU A 305 16.44 -2.52 14.44
N GLN A 306 16.65 -2.17 13.17
CA GLN A 306 16.14 -0.93 12.59
C GLN A 306 15.09 -1.21 11.52
N TYR A 307 14.12 -0.30 11.40
CA TYR A 307 13.22 -0.25 10.26
C TYR A 307 13.70 0.84 9.32
N TYR A 308 13.66 0.54 8.03
CA TYR A 308 13.93 1.45 6.94
C TYR A 308 12.63 1.70 6.19
N MET A 309 12.40 2.94 5.81
CA MET A 309 11.20 3.38 5.10
C MET A 309 11.63 4.08 3.82
N LEU A 310 11.20 3.55 2.68
CA LEU A 310 11.10 4.38 1.49
C LEU A 310 9.78 5.14 1.53
N TYR A 311 9.79 6.39 1.08
CA TYR A 311 8.59 7.21 1.06
C TYR A 311 8.60 8.16 -0.14
N GLU A 312 7.39 8.48 -0.61
CA GLU A 312 7.17 9.53 -1.60
C GLU A 312 7.25 10.89 -0.93
N GLY A 313 8.00 11.81 -1.52
CA GLY A 313 7.95 13.23 -1.20
C GLY A 313 7.56 14.03 -2.44
N ILE A 314 6.70 15.01 -2.24
CA ILE A 314 6.17 15.86 -3.31
C ILE A 314 6.48 17.31 -2.95
N ARG A 315 7.20 18.03 -3.82
CA ARG A 315 7.40 19.48 -3.66
C ARG A 315 6.15 20.25 -4.05
N GLY A 316 5.38 19.73 -5.00
CA GLY A 316 4.11 20.28 -5.48
C GLY A 316 4.14 20.68 -6.96
N PRO A 317 3.08 21.32 -7.47
CA PRO A 317 3.09 21.94 -8.80
C PRO A 317 4.11 23.07 -8.87
N GLY A 318 4.74 23.25 -10.03
CA GLY A 318 5.43 24.48 -10.41
C GLY A 318 4.47 25.53 -11.02
N PRO A 319 5.00 26.70 -11.42
CA PRO A 319 4.20 27.73 -12.09
C PRO A 319 3.45 27.19 -13.33
N ASN A 320 2.12 27.28 -13.30
CA ASN A 320 1.21 26.86 -14.38
C ASN A 320 1.06 25.34 -14.60
N ASP A 321 1.59 24.50 -13.70
CA ASP A 321 1.38 23.06 -13.80
C ASP A 321 -0.09 22.69 -13.50
N ALA A 322 -0.61 21.70 -14.21
CA ALA A 322 -1.99 21.23 -14.05
C ALA A 322 -2.19 20.36 -12.78
N GLY A 323 -1.12 20.04 -12.08
CA GLY A 323 -1.10 19.19 -10.88
C GLY A 323 0.33 19.04 -10.36
N ASP A 324 0.55 18.13 -9.42
CA ASP A 324 1.89 17.83 -8.93
C ASP A 324 2.78 17.31 -10.07
N THR A 325 4.03 17.79 -10.13
CA THR A 325 5.02 17.45 -11.18
C THR A 325 6.42 17.19 -10.61
N GLN A 326 6.55 17.28 -9.29
CA GLN A 326 7.83 17.28 -8.59
C GLN A 326 7.83 16.21 -7.50
N PHE A 327 8.04 14.97 -7.91
CA PHE A 327 8.05 13.81 -7.03
C PHE A 327 9.48 13.31 -6.82
N GLY A 328 9.79 12.93 -5.59
CA GLY A 328 11.05 12.30 -5.20
C GLY A 328 10.82 11.06 -4.37
N LEU A 329 11.84 10.22 -4.30
CA LEU A 329 11.90 9.06 -3.42
C LEU A 329 12.85 9.35 -2.27
N GLY A 330 12.37 9.26 -1.04
CA GLY A 330 13.16 9.41 0.17
C GLY A 330 13.44 8.10 0.86
N LEU A 331 14.48 8.09 1.68
CA LEU A 331 14.77 7.05 2.66
C LEU A 331 14.75 7.63 4.06
N ALA A 332 14.18 6.90 5.02
CA ALA A 332 14.27 7.18 6.44
C ALA A 332 14.55 5.88 7.20
N ARG A 333 14.99 5.99 8.45
CA ARG A 333 15.08 4.85 9.37
C ARG A 333 14.69 5.19 10.79
N THR A 334 14.27 4.20 11.56
CA THR A 334 14.01 4.38 13.00
C THR A 334 15.31 4.62 13.76
N THR A 335 15.33 5.57 14.68
CA THR A 335 16.50 5.81 15.56
C THR A 335 16.48 4.95 16.83
N ALA A 336 15.31 4.42 17.20
CA ALA A 336 15.10 3.63 18.42
C ALA A 336 14.47 2.24 18.15
N GLY A 337 14.53 1.75 16.90
CA GLY A 337 14.04 0.40 16.55
C GLY A 337 12.55 0.18 16.79
N ARG A 338 11.72 1.23 16.65
CA ARG A 338 10.25 1.15 16.81
C ARG A 338 9.58 1.97 15.73
N ILE A 339 8.62 1.37 15.04
CA ILE A 339 7.85 2.03 13.97
C ILE A 339 7.07 3.23 14.47
N ASP A 340 6.43 3.13 15.63
CA ASP A 340 5.71 4.24 16.29
C ASP A 340 6.64 5.13 17.15
N GLY A 341 7.93 5.10 16.86
CA GLY A 341 8.98 5.86 17.51
C GLY A 341 9.53 6.96 16.60
N PRO A 342 10.63 7.61 17.03
CA PRO A 342 11.33 8.60 16.23
C PRO A 342 12.02 7.99 15.00
N TRP A 343 11.99 8.74 13.90
CA TRP A 343 12.66 8.44 12.63
C TRP A 343 13.68 9.53 12.29
N GLU A 344 14.69 9.18 11.50
CA GLU A 344 15.61 10.13 10.86
C GLU A 344 15.62 9.93 9.35
N THR A 345 15.71 11.02 8.60
CA THR A 345 15.80 11.01 7.13
C THR A 345 17.23 10.77 6.67
N TYR A 346 17.41 10.08 5.55
CA TYR A 346 18.72 9.89 4.94
C TYR A 346 19.31 11.24 4.52
N PRO A 347 20.56 11.58 4.90
CA PRO A 347 21.13 12.91 4.65
C PRO A 347 21.23 13.31 3.17
N ASN A 348 21.25 12.35 2.25
CA ASN A 348 21.36 12.59 0.81
C ASN A 348 20.03 12.38 0.06
N ASN A 349 18.89 12.49 0.73
CA ASN A 349 17.60 12.52 0.04
C ASN A 349 17.50 13.72 -0.92
N PRO A 350 16.76 13.60 -2.04
CA PRO A 350 16.10 12.38 -2.57
C PRO A 350 17.08 11.40 -3.26
N LEU A 351 16.70 10.13 -3.39
CA LEU A 351 17.62 9.02 -3.71
C LEU A 351 18.05 8.86 -5.18
N LEU A 352 17.23 9.25 -6.17
CA LEU A 352 17.39 8.78 -7.56
C LEU A 352 17.59 9.87 -8.61
N THR A 353 16.98 11.04 -8.48
CA THR A 353 17.00 12.07 -9.53
C THR A 353 16.68 13.45 -8.97
N ASP A 354 17.02 14.47 -9.77
CA ASP A 354 16.72 15.87 -9.51
C ASP A 354 15.31 16.22 -9.98
N LEU A 355 14.66 17.12 -9.26
CA LEU A 355 13.37 17.71 -9.65
C LEU A 355 13.59 18.86 -10.66
N PRO A 356 12.62 19.25 -11.52
CA PRO A 356 11.25 18.76 -11.70
C PRO A 356 11.09 17.78 -12.89
N GLY A 357 9.89 17.20 -13.04
CA GLY A 357 9.49 16.41 -14.21
C GLY A 357 9.35 14.91 -13.97
N ASN A 358 9.61 14.46 -12.74
CA ASN A 358 9.46 13.05 -12.36
C ASN A 358 8.01 12.81 -11.93
N ILE A 359 7.20 12.12 -12.72
CA ILE A 359 5.89 11.62 -12.29
C ILE A 359 6.04 10.13 -11.96
N GLY A 360 5.46 9.68 -10.84
CA GLY A 360 5.48 8.28 -10.42
C GLY A 360 6.80 7.78 -9.81
N LEU A 361 7.79 8.64 -9.63
CA LEU A 361 9.07 8.27 -9.01
C LEU A 361 8.97 8.10 -7.48
N GLY A 362 8.10 8.87 -6.83
CA GLY A 362 8.03 8.87 -5.38
C GLY A 362 7.41 7.60 -4.80
N HIS A 363 6.57 6.93 -5.56
CA HIS A 363 6.06 5.61 -5.22
C HIS A 363 7.05 4.53 -5.66
N ALA A 364 7.58 3.78 -4.71
CA ALA A 364 8.46 2.66 -4.99
C ALA A 364 8.03 1.39 -4.26
N ASP A 365 8.40 0.24 -4.83
CA ASP A 365 8.14 -1.09 -4.29
C ASP A 365 9.51 -1.71 -4.05
N LEU A 366 9.73 -2.25 -2.86
CA LEU A 366 10.95 -2.99 -2.55
C LEU A 366 10.60 -4.47 -2.56
N VAL A 367 11.45 -5.27 -3.20
CA VAL A 367 11.33 -6.72 -3.24
C VAL A 367 12.67 -7.33 -2.87
N ILE A 368 12.67 -8.22 -1.87
CA ILE A 368 13.85 -9.00 -1.54
C ILE A 368 13.64 -10.44 -2.01
N TYR A 369 14.52 -10.90 -2.90
CA TYR A 369 14.47 -12.26 -3.45
C TYR A 369 15.87 -12.87 -3.48
N GLU A 370 16.01 -14.07 -2.90
CA GLU A 370 17.29 -14.78 -2.78
C GLU A 370 18.42 -13.91 -2.17
N GLY A 371 18.06 -12.99 -1.27
CA GLY A 371 18.95 -12.02 -0.63
C GLY A 371 19.26 -10.77 -1.47
N GLU A 372 18.87 -10.71 -2.74
CA GLU A 372 19.01 -9.52 -3.56
C GLU A 372 17.89 -8.52 -3.29
N THR A 373 18.21 -7.23 -3.21
CA THR A 373 17.22 -6.16 -3.04
C THR A 373 16.95 -5.48 -4.37
N TYR A 374 15.68 -5.50 -4.79
CA TYR A 374 15.18 -4.84 -5.99
C TYR A 374 14.25 -3.69 -5.61
N LEU A 375 14.31 -2.63 -6.41
CA LEU A 375 13.45 -1.46 -6.29
C LEU A 375 12.71 -1.24 -7.61
N TYR A 376 11.38 -1.25 -7.56
CA TYR A 376 10.55 -0.88 -8.71
C TYR A 376 10.08 0.55 -8.55
N THR A 377 10.33 1.41 -9.53
CA THR A 377 9.85 2.80 -9.56
C THR A 377 9.92 3.36 -10.98
N SER A 378 9.23 4.47 -11.26
CA SER A 378 9.28 5.15 -12.55
C SER A 378 10.48 6.11 -12.61
N LEU A 379 11.38 5.90 -13.56
CA LEU A 379 12.50 6.81 -13.84
C LEU A 379 12.23 7.75 -15.02
N ASP A 380 11.26 7.40 -15.88
CA ASP A 380 10.99 8.09 -17.15
C ASP A 380 9.60 8.76 -17.21
N GLY A 381 8.77 8.58 -16.17
CA GLY A 381 7.41 9.10 -16.12
C GLY A 381 6.42 8.37 -17.04
N GLN A 382 6.73 7.15 -17.49
CA GLN A 382 5.88 6.36 -18.38
C GLN A 382 5.74 4.90 -17.94
N THR A 383 6.85 4.27 -17.55
CA THR A 383 6.90 2.87 -17.14
C THR A 383 7.72 2.71 -15.88
N ARG A 384 7.58 1.58 -15.18
CA ARG A 384 8.45 1.27 -14.04
C ARG A 384 9.70 0.54 -14.50
N SER A 385 10.84 1.02 -14.02
CA SER A 385 12.13 0.35 -14.07
C SER A 385 12.29 -0.57 -12.86
N ARG A 386 13.16 -1.57 -13.00
CA ARG A 386 13.72 -2.35 -11.88
C ARG A 386 15.15 -1.88 -11.65
N LEU A 387 15.44 -1.44 -10.44
CA LEU A 387 16.79 -1.16 -9.97
C LEU A 387 17.23 -2.28 -9.04
N LYS A 388 18.52 -2.60 -9.06
CA LYS A 388 19.15 -3.58 -8.17
C LYS A 388 20.08 -2.85 -7.21
N LEU A 389 20.02 -3.19 -5.93
CA LEU A 389 20.99 -2.71 -4.96
C LEU A 389 22.29 -3.50 -5.08
N ILE A 390 23.40 -2.81 -5.33
CA ILE A 390 24.72 -3.41 -5.49
C ILE A 390 25.74 -2.72 -4.58
N TRP A 391 26.83 -3.42 -4.25
CA TRP A 391 27.96 -2.81 -3.56
C TRP A 391 28.53 -1.65 -4.38
N SER A 392 28.84 -0.54 -3.71
CA SER A 392 29.60 0.56 -4.30
C SER A 392 31.02 0.07 -4.63
N LYS A 393 31.55 0.52 -5.76
CA LYS A 393 32.91 0.16 -6.21
C LYS A 393 33.99 0.87 -5.42
#